data_AF-A0A7X7H5H1-F1
#
_entry.id   AF-A0A7X7H5H1-F1
#
_cell.length_a   1.000
_cell.length_b   1.000
_cell.length_c   1.000
_cell.angle_alpha   90.00
_cell.angle_beta   90.00
_cell.angle_gamma   90.00
#
_symmetry.space_group_name_H-M   'P 1'
#
loop_
_entity.id
_entity.type
_entity.pdbx_description
1 polymer ?
#
loop_
_entity_poly.entity_id
_entity_poly.type
_entity_poly.pdbx_seq_one_letter_code
_entity_poly.pdbx_strand_id
1 'polypeptide(L)' 'DLSVTTLDEQRTTEWMDYLSLPDFLDPNDRTKTIEGYPAPKRAVMIARKPK' A
#
# COMPACT_ATOMS: atom_id res chain seq x y z
N ASP A 1 5.48 7.07 12.32
CA ASP A 1 4.62 7.48 11.20
C ASP A 1 3.65 6.34 10.86
N LEU A 2 2.43 6.65 10.43
CA LEU A 2 1.40 5.67 10.05
C LEU A 2 0.55 6.23 8.91
N SER A 3 0.60 5.61 7.74
CA SER A 3 -0.08 6.08 6.53
C SER A 3 -0.72 4.94 5.74
N VAL A 4 -1.86 5.23 5.11
CA VAL A 4 -2.46 4.34 4.10
C VAL A 4 -1.67 4.52 2.81
N THR A 5 -1.33 3.41 2.13
CA THR A 5 -0.62 3.49 0.85
C THR A 5 -1.60 4.02 -0.21
N THR A 6 -1.27 5.14 -0.85
CA THR A 6 -2.18 5.80 -1.80
C THR A 6 -1.88 5.39 -3.25
N LEU A 7 -2.85 5.58 -4.14
CA LEU A 7 -2.64 5.34 -5.58
C LEU A 7 -1.65 6.33 -6.20
N ASP A 8 -1.48 7.52 -5.62
CA ASP A 8 -0.46 8.47 -6.08
C ASP A 8 0.94 8.00 -5.69
N GLU A 9 1.09 7.38 -4.52
CA GLU A 9 2.35 6.81 -4.04
C GLU A 9 2.75 5.56 -4.83
N GLN A 10 1.82 4.62 -5.02
CA GLN A 10 2.06 3.35 -5.69
C GLN A 10 1.12 3.15 -6.89
N ARG A 11 1.69 3.26 -8.08
CA ARG A 11 1.00 3.10 -9.37
C ARG A 11 1.96 2.56 -10.44
N THR A 12 1.40 2.16 -11.57
CA THR A 12 2.16 1.87 -12.78
C THR A 12 2.76 3.15 -13.36
N THR A 13 3.86 3.01 -14.08
CA THR A 13 4.53 4.13 -14.76
C THR A 13 5.10 3.65 -16.09
N GLU A 14 5.60 4.54 -16.93
CA GLU A 14 6.29 4.17 -18.19
C GLU A 14 7.48 3.22 -17.97
N TRP A 15 8.03 3.18 -16.75
CA TRP A 15 9.18 2.36 -16.38
C TRP A 15 8.81 1.08 -15.61
N MET A 16 7.54 0.95 -15.18
CA MET A 16 7.03 -0.19 -14.43
C MET A 16 5.61 -0.50 -14.90
N ASP A 17 5.53 -1.45 -15.83
CA ASP A 17 4.37 -1.76 -16.68
C ASP A 17 3.57 -3.00 -16.21
N TYR A 18 3.97 -3.60 -15.09
CA TYR A 18 3.24 -4.69 -14.46
C TYR A 18 2.15 -4.18 -13.50
N LEU A 19 1.35 -5.10 -12.96
CA LEU A 19 0.29 -4.81 -11.99
C LEU A 19 0.84 -4.05 -10.77
N SER A 20 0.05 -3.12 -10.24
CA SER A 20 0.39 -2.27 -9.09
C SER A 20 -0.77 -2.16 -8.11
N LEU A 21 -0.70 -1.24 -7.15
CA LEU A 21 -1.68 -1.11 -6.08
C LEU A 21 -3.16 -1.06 -6.55
N PRO A 22 -3.53 -0.35 -7.63
CA PRO A 22 -4.92 -0.35 -8.12
C PRO A 22 -5.46 -1.76 -8.41
N ASP A 23 -4.61 -2.66 -8.90
CA ASP A 23 -4.99 -4.02 -9.30
C ASP A 23 -5.18 -4.96 -8.10
N PHE A 24 -4.65 -4.58 -6.93
CA PHE A 24 -4.69 -5.39 -5.71
C PHE A 24 -5.73 -4.91 -4.70
N LEU A 25 -6.45 -3.83 -5.00
CA LEU A 25 -7.56 -3.32 -4.18
C LEU A 25 -8.89 -3.85 -4.68
N ASP A 26 -9.87 -3.94 -3.78
CA ASP A 26 -11.25 -4.25 -4.18
C ASP A 26 -11.77 -3.11 -5.09
N PRO A 27 -12.25 -3.43 -6.31
CA PRO A 27 -12.70 -2.42 -7.28
C PRO A 27 -13.93 -1.63 -6.80
N ASN A 28 -14.70 -2.19 -5.86
CA ASN A 28 -15.89 -1.57 -5.28
C ASN A 28 -15.62 -0.93 -3.90
N ASP A 29 -14.55 -1.36 -3.21
CA ASP A 29 -14.19 -0.85 -1.87
C ASP A 29 -12.67 -0.75 -1.69
N ARG A 30 -12.08 0.38 -2.06
CA ARG A 30 -10.63 0.64 -1.95
C ARG A 30 -10.08 0.63 -0.52
N THR A 31 -10.93 0.50 0.51
CA THR A 31 -10.46 0.27 1.89
C THR A 31 -10.04 -1.17 2.14
N LYS A 32 -10.22 -2.04 1.14
CA LYS A 32 -9.85 -3.47 1.18
C LYS A 32 -8.97 -3.89 0.00
N THR A 33 -8.25 -4.98 0.20
CA THR A 33 -7.59 -5.73 -0.87
C THR A 33 -8.62 -6.56 -1.64
N ILE A 34 -8.24 -7.08 -2.80
CA ILE A 34 -9.11 -7.92 -3.63
C ILE A 34 -9.52 -9.24 -2.95
N GLU A 35 -8.74 -9.70 -1.97
CA GLU A 35 -9.05 -10.85 -1.12
C GLU A 35 -9.98 -10.51 0.06
N GLY A 36 -10.33 -9.22 0.25
CA GLY A 36 -11.24 -8.74 1.28
C GLY A 36 -10.57 -8.32 2.60
N TYR A 37 -9.24 -8.30 2.68
CA TYR A 37 -8.51 -7.81 3.87
C TYR A 37 -8.43 -6.29 3.88
N PRO A 38 -8.12 -5.63 5.02
CA PRO A 38 -7.87 -4.18 5.03
C PRO A 38 -6.76 -3.76 4.06
N ALA A 39 -6.95 -2.64 3.37
CA ALA A 39 -6.00 -2.12 2.39
C ALA A 39 -4.62 -1.82 3.00
N PRO A 40 -3.54 -1.84 2.20
CA PRO A 40 -2.17 -1.70 2.68
C PRO A 40 -1.94 -0.39 3.47
N LYS A 41 -1.46 -0.56 4.70
CA LYS A 41 -1.08 0.52 5.61
C LYS A 41 0.36 0.30 6.08
N ARG A 42 1.18 1.34 6.03
CA ARG A 42 2.59 1.30 6.40
C ARG A 42 2.83 2.08 7.68
N ALA A 43 3.69 1.53 8.54
CA ALA A 43 4.12 2.16 9.76
C ALA A 43 5.65 2.26 9.79
N VAL A 44 6.17 3.39 10.26
CA VAL A 44 7.59 3.60 10.51
C VAL A 44 7.81 3.72 12.01
N MET A 45 8.65 2.82 12.52
CA MET A 45 9.09 2.78 13.92
C MET A 45 10.60 2.97 13.99
N ILE A 46 11.05 3.78 14.94
CA ILE A 46 12.47 3.98 15.22
C ILE A 46 12.74 3.44 16.63
N ALA A 47 13.73 2.58 16.76
CA ALA A 47 14.15 2.01 18.04
C ALA A 47 15.63 2.32 18.28
N ARG A 48 16.00 2.34 19.57
CA ARG A 48 17.41 2.42 19.99
C ARG A 48 17.86 1.04 20.46
N LYS A 49 19.02 0.59 19.99
CA LYS A 49 19.67 -0.60 20.51
C LYS A 49 20.02 -0.34 22.00
N PRO A 50 19.64 -1.23 22.94
CA PRO A 50 20.12 -1.14 24.31
C PRO A 50 21.65 -1.29 24.33
N LYS A 51 22.30 -0.73 25.36
CA LYS A 51 23.74 -0.90 25.53
C LYS A 51 24.10 -2.37 25.73
#